data_AF-A0A7C5BVP4-F1
#
_entry.id   AF-A0A7C5BVP4-F1
#
_cell.length_a   1.000
_cell.length_b   1.000
_cell.length_c   1.000
_cell.angle_alpha   90.00
_cell.angle_beta   90.00
_cell.angle_gamma   90.00
#
_symmetry.space_group_name_H-M   'P 1'
#
loop_
_entity.id
_entity.type
_entity.pdbx_description
1 polymer ?
#
loop_
_entity_poly.entity_id
_entity_poly.type
_entity_poly.pdbx_seq_one_letter_code
_entity_poly.pdbx_strand_id
1 'polypeptide(L)' 'MQSEAKSNPPYEWIIGETAGIVWQMLHENGPMSIRQLVQQLKSAGRNRDLVMQAIGWLAREDKLLFEIDKRRRQIRLK' A
#
# COMPACT_ATOMS: atom_id res chain seq x y z
N MET A 1 -39.46 -0.77 7.60
CA MET A 1 -38.21 -1.56 7.66
C MET A 1 -37.24 -0.91 6.69
N GLN A 2 -36.56 0.15 7.14
CA GLN A 2 -35.66 0.93 6.26
C GLN A 2 -34.42 0.08 6.00
N SER A 3 -34.16 -0.15 4.72
CA SER A 3 -32.96 -0.81 4.21
C SER A 3 -31.72 -0.02 4.65
N GLU A 4 -30.86 -0.62 5.45
CA GLU A 4 -29.50 -0.13 5.69
C GLU A 4 -28.77 -0.06 4.35
N ALA A 5 -28.73 1.13 3.76
CA ALA A 5 -27.82 1.42 2.67
C ALA A 5 -26.40 1.23 3.22
N LYS A 6 -25.69 0.20 2.76
CA LYS A 6 -24.28 -0.02 3.10
C LYS A 6 -23.52 1.26 2.74
N SER A 7 -23.14 2.05 3.74
CA SER A 7 -22.32 3.24 3.55
C SER A 7 -21.01 2.81 2.90
N ASN A 8 -20.61 3.47 1.82
CA ASN A 8 -19.30 3.26 1.21
C ASN A 8 -18.24 3.49 2.31
N PRO A 9 -17.24 2.60 2.48
CA PRO A 9 -16.26 2.77 3.53
C PRO A 9 -15.55 4.14 3.39
N PRO A 10 -15.17 4.78 4.51
CA PRO A 10 -14.38 6.00 4.48
C PRO A 10 -13.11 5.81 3.64
N TYR A 11 -12.65 6.86 2.97
CA TYR A 11 -11.49 6.76 2.08
C TYR A 11 -10.22 6.37 2.85
N GLU A 12 -10.10 6.80 4.11
CA GLU A 12 -9.04 6.42 5.04
C GLU A 12 -9.00 4.90 5.28
N TRP A 13 -10.17 4.25 5.33
CA TRP A 13 -10.26 2.80 5.48
C TRP A 13 -9.68 2.09 4.24
N ILE A 14 -9.96 2.60 3.04
CA ILE A 14 -9.41 2.06 1.78
C ILE A 14 -7.88 2.21 1.75
N ILE A 15 -7.35 3.34 2.24
CA ILE A 15 -5.90 3.56 2.37
C ILE A 15 -5.30 2.54 3.36
N GLY A 16 -5.91 2.39 4.53
CA GLY A 16 -5.45 1.45 5.56
C GLY A 16 -5.47 -0.01 5.12
N GLU A 17 -6.54 -0.43 4.44
CA GLU A 17 -6.63 -1.76 3.84
C GLU A 17 -5.53 -1.97 2.79
N THR A 18 -5.33 -0.98 1.91
CA THR A 18 -4.26 -1.02 0.90
C THR A 18 -2.87 -1.06 1.56
N ALA A 19 -2.67 -0.35 2.67
CA ALA A 19 -1.44 -0.38 3.45
C ALA A 19 -1.16 -1.75 4.05
N GLY A 20 -2.19 -2.45 4.53
CA GLY A 20 -2.08 -3.84 4.98
C GLY A 20 -1.60 -4.77 3.87
N ILE A 21 -2.16 -4.64 2.67
CA ILE A 21 -1.74 -5.43 1.49
C ILE A 21 -0.30 -5.10 1.11
N VAL A 22 0.09 -3.81 1.10
CA VAL A 22 1.48 -3.39 0.83
C VAL A 22 2.45 -3.99 1.84
N TRP A 23 2.10 -3.95 3.12
CA TRP A 23 2.90 -4.55 4.18
C TRP A 23 3.09 -6.06 3.98
N GLN A 24 2.01 -6.79 3.68
CA GLN A 24 2.06 -8.22 3.45
C GLN A 24 2.96 -8.59 2.27
N MET A 25 2.86 -7.89 1.13
CA MET A 25 3.74 -8.18 -0.01
C MET A 25 5.22 -7.91 0.31
N LEU A 26 5.53 -6.85 1.05
CA LEU A 26 6.91 -6.57 1.47
C LEU A 26 7.42 -7.62 2.47
N HIS A 27 6.56 -8.15 3.32
CA HIS A 27 6.87 -9.23 4.24
C HIS A 27 7.19 -10.54 3.48
N GLU A 28 6.36 -10.89 2.49
CA GLU A 28 6.49 -12.15 1.74
C GLU A 28 7.58 -12.11 0.67
N ASN A 29 7.77 -10.98 -0.02
CA ASN A 29 8.65 -10.87 -1.19
C ASN A 29 9.95 -10.10 -0.91
N GLY A 30 10.09 -9.52 0.29
CA GLY A 30 11.23 -8.66 0.64
C GLY A 30 11.17 -7.27 -0.03
N PRO A 31 12.33 -6.61 -0.22
CA PRO A 31 12.38 -5.25 -0.77
C PRO A 31 11.80 -5.15 -2.19
N MET A 32 10.89 -4.19 -2.40
CA MET A 32 10.22 -3.98 -3.68
C MET A 32 10.27 -2.52 -4.12
N SER A 33 10.31 -2.29 -5.44
CA SER A 33 10.12 -0.94 -6.00
C SER A 33 8.64 -0.55 -5.99
N ILE A 34 8.37 0.76 -5.97
CA ILE A 34 7.00 1.30 -6.10
C ILE A 34 6.32 0.79 -7.37
N ARG A 35 7.07 0.65 -8.48
CA ARG A 35 6.54 0.11 -9.74
C ARG A 35 6.04 -1.33 -9.57
N GLN A 36 6.80 -2.17 -8.86
CA GLN A 36 6.40 -3.55 -8.60
C GLN A 36 5.14 -3.60 -7.73
N LEU A 37 5.08 -2.80 -6.66
CA LEU A 37 3.88 -2.70 -5.82
C LEU A 37 2.66 -2.29 -6.66
N VAL A 38 2.73 -1.18 -7.38
CA VAL A 38 1.62 -0.72 -8.24
C VAL A 38 1.18 -1.78 -9.26
N GLN A 39 2.12 -2.49 -9.87
CA GLN A 39 1.80 -3.53 -10.84
C GLN A 39 1.08 -4.73 -10.19
N GLN A 40 1.46 -5.11 -8.96
CA GLN A 40 0.84 -6.23 -8.24
C GLN A 40 -0.56 -5.88 -7.72
N LEU A 41 -0.79 -4.68 -7.16
CA LEU A 41 -2.14 -4.30 -6.71
C LEU A 41 -3.08 -3.83 -7.83
N LYS A 42 -2.59 -3.70 -9.07
CA LYS A 42 -3.42 -3.27 -10.20
C LYS A 42 -4.60 -4.21 -10.44
N SER A 43 -4.42 -5.53 -10.28
CA SER A 43 -5.50 -6.52 -10.41
C SER A 43 -6.55 -6.39 -9.30
N ALA A 44 -6.16 -5.88 -8.13
CA ALA A 44 -7.05 -5.57 -7.01
C ALA A 44 -7.68 -4.16 -7.12
N GLY A 45 -7.62 -3.52 -8.30
CA GLY A 45 -8.22 -2.21 -8.55
C GLY A 45 -7.51 -1.04 -7.88
N ARG A 46 -6.31 -1.23 -7.32
CA ARG A 46 -5.58 -0.17 -6.62
C ARG A 46 -4.69 0.57 -7.61
N ASN A 47 -4.97 1.86 -7.81
CA ASN A 47 -4.18 2.71 -8.70
C ASN A 47 -2.88 3.19 -8.01
N ARG A 48 -2.04 3.89 -8.77
CA ARG A 48 -0.76 4.40 -8.27
C ARG A 48 -0.92 5.32 -7.06
N ASP A 49 -1.92 6.21 -7.09
CA ASP A 49 -2.10 7.21 -6.04
C ASP A 49 -2.51 6.57 -4.71
N LEU A 50 -3.40 5.58 -4.74
CA LEU A 50 -3.79 4.83 -3.56
C LEU A 50 -2.64 4.01 -2.98
N VAL A 51 -1.80 3.41 -3.83
CA VAL A 51 -0.58 2.73 -3.39
C VAL A 51 0.42 3.71 -2.74
N MET A 52 0.56 4.92 -3.29
CA MET A 52 1.41 5.96 -2.70
C MET A 52 0.89 6.44 -1.35
N GLN A 53 -0.43 6.60 -1.21
CA GLN A 53 -1.06 6.95 0.07
C GLN A 53 -0.87 5.84 1.12
N ALA A 54 -1.01 4.57 0.72
CA ALA A 54 -0.75 3.42 1.56
C ALA A 54 0.72 3.35 2.03
N ILE A 55 1.68 3.63 1.13
CA ILE A 55 3.10 3.75 1.49
C ILE A 55 3.30 4.90 2.50
N GLY A 56 2.67 6.05 2.28
CA GLY A 56 2.72 7.19 3.21
C GLY A 56 2.13 6.85 4.58
N TRP A 57 1.05 6.07 4.63
CA TRP A 57 0.44 5.58 5.85
C TRP A 57 1.41 4.72 6.66
N LEU A 58 2.07 3.76 6.02
CA LEU A 58 3.09 2.91 6.67
C LEU A 58 4.33 3.70 7.10
N ALA A 59 4.74 4.70 6.32
CA ALA A 59 5.86 5.58 6.66
C ALA A 59 5.56 6.43 7.90
N ARG A 60 4.33 6.94 8.05
CA ARG A 60 3.85 7.63 9.25
C ARG A 60 3.93 6.75 10.50
N GLU A 61 3.80 5.44 10.33
CA GLU A 61 3.88 4.43 11.40
C GLU A 61 5.29 3.87 11.61
N ASP A 62 6.32 4.44 10.98
CA ASP A 62 7.74 4.04 11.09
C ASP A 62 7.99 2.56 10.67
N LYS A 63 7.18 2.03 9.73
CA LYS A 63 7.26 0.62 9.29
C LYS A 63 8.15 0.38 8.09
N LEU A 64 8.60 1.43 7.41
CA LEU A 64 9.30 1.33 6.12
C LEU A 64 10.69 1.95 6.18
N LEU A 65 11.61 1.33 5.44
CA LEU A 65 12.90 1.92 5.06
C LEU A 65 12.96 2.08 3.54
N PHE A 66 13.55 3.19 3.10
CA PHE A 66 13.71 3.52 1.69
C PHE A 66 15.19 3.42 1.31
N GLU A 67 15.50 2.51 0.40
CA GLU A 67 16.88 2.23 -0.01
C GLU A 67 17.09 2.55 -1.49
N ILE A 68 18.31 2.93 -1.83
CA ILE A 68 18.75 3.15 -3.21
C ILE A 68 19.79 2.08 -3.54
N ASP A 69 19.40 1.05 -4.28
CA ASP A 69 20.34 0.05 -4.80
C ASP A 69 20.59 0.32 -6.28
N LYS A 70 21.85 0.59 -6.66
CA LYS A 70 22.31 0.72 -8.06
C LYS A 70 21.35 1.53 -8.96
N ARG A 71 20.88 2.67 -8.45
CA ARG A 71 19.93 3.64 -9.07
C ARG A 71 18.44 3.30 -8.98
N ARG A 72 18.05 2.19 -8.34
CA ARG A 72 16.64 1.83 -8.11
C ARG A 72 16.24 2.13 -6.68
N ARG A 73 15.14 2.87 -6.51
CA ARG A 73 14.50 3.08 -5.20
C ARG A 73 13.68 1.85 -4.85
N GLN A 74 14.02 1.22 -3.73
CA GLN A 74 13.25 0.13 -3.14
C GLN A 74 12.72 0.53 -1.77
N ILE A 75 11.65 -0.14 -1.38
CA ILE A 75 10.99 -0.04 -0.09
C ILE A 75 11.11 -1.40 0.56
N ARG A 76 11.45 -1.44 1.84
CA ARG A 76 11.42 -2.65 2.65
C ARG A 76 10.81 -2.38 4.01
N LEU A 77 10.42 -3.44 4.71
CA LEU A 77 10.05 -3.34 6.11
C LEU A 77 11.29 -3.01 6.96
N LYS A 78 11.07 -2.22 8.00
CA LYS A 78 12.07 -1.89 9.00
C LYS A 78 12.49 -3.13 9.79
#